data_AF-E4TP09-F1
#
_entry.id   AF-E4TP09-F1
#
_cell.length_a   1.000
_cell.length_b   1.000
_cell.length_c   1.000
_cell.angle_alpha   90.00
_cell.angle_beta   90.00
_cell.angle_gamma   90.00
#
_symmetry.space_group_name_H-M   'P 1'
#
loop_
_entity.id
_entity.type
_entity.pdbx_description
1 polymer ?
#
loop_
_entity_poly.entity_id
_entity_poly.type
_entity_poly.pdbx_seq_one_letter_code
_entity_poly.pdbx_strand_id
1 'polypeptide(L)'
;MDSYQIIHFNHPLEVKKLSFLDIGKNLPAIDENKSRENFTSDFSNTILPKLKTVLKMAEENKAPLVYFSLPFLNFLNQQDSNLLIEIKKHVNSGEIQLVGSCAYHSFSYLCSPILFKKEVEIYLEGLKDYFEKKPGIFINTACLYDDQVAEIVKSLGYQGIIATANPWHLAGKHSGQVYKSNTAQPFNILLSNGDGPDNFQISLVNGYGSAYSSDFIDKDISNKKQIQELFLMIDEEEHSVYAVSLPLSSPSWEHKIPDYTNNPLQKALLKQSSALVNQYHDKLSAEDLKLLMLLCQPDHLLQINQTSKEEGYDHFISSMNHLTDISLRYK
;
A
#
# COMPACT_ATOMS: atom_id res chain seq x y z
N MET A 1 -14.20 23.77 -2.19
CA MET A 1 -13.11 23.10 -1.45
C MET A 1 -12.38 22.24 -2.46
N ASP A 2 -11.05 22.19 -2.46
CA ASP A 2 -10.34 21.28 -3.37
C ASP A 2 -10.74 19.84 -3.05
N SER A 3 -10.99 19.04 -4.09
CA SER A 3 -11.27 17.62 -3.97
C SER A 3 -10.06 16.86 -4.48
N TYR A 4 -9.64 15.85 -3.72
CA TYR A 4 -8.47 15.04 -4.02
C TYR A 4 -8.92 13.62 -4.37
N GLN A 5 -8.22 13.02 -5.31
CA GLN A 5 -8.42 11.63 -5.71
C GLN A 5 -7.08 10.93 -5.82
N ILE A 6 -6.92 9.85 -5.06
CA ILE A 6 -5.72 9.02 -5.09
C ILE A 6 -6.00 7.81 -5.96
N ILE A 7 -5.30 7.73 -7.07
CA ILE A 7 -5.44 6.69 -8.08
C ILE A 7 -4.36 5.64 -7.84
N HIS A 8 -4.80 4.42 -7.56
CA HIS A 8 -3.94 3.33 -7.17
C HIS A 8 -3.56 2.45 -8.37
N PHE A 9 -2.26 2.20 -8.56
CA PHE A 9 -1.72 1.26 -9.54
C PHE A 9 -0.87 0.22 -8.81
N ASN A 10 -1.37 -1.01 -8.78
CA ASN A 10 -0.69 -2.14 -8.18
C ASN A 10 -0.62 -3.30 -9.16
N HIS A 11 0.48 -4.05 -9.11
CA HIS A 11 0.65 -5.32 -9.78
C HIS A 11 1.20 -6.34 -8.78
N PRO A 12 0.42 -7.35 -8.35
CA PRO A 12 0.93 -8.38 -7.44
C PRO A 12 1.96 -9.27 -8.15
N LEU A 13 2.94 -9.78 -7.39
CA LEU A 13 3.92 -10.75 -7.87
C LEU A 13 3.43 -12.16 -7.59
N GLU A 14 3.59 -13.06 -8.54
CA GLU A 14 3.26 -14.47 -8.36
C GLU A 14 4.33 -15.15 -7.50
N VAL A 15 3.93 -15.66 -6.33
CA VAL A 15 4.81 -16.43 -5.45
C VAL A 15 4.74 -17.90 -5.84
N LYS A 16 5.90 -18.51 -6.13
CA LYS A 16 5.97 -19.94 -6.48
C LYS A 16 5.55 -20.81 -5.31
N LYS A 17 4.81 -21.87 -5.63
CA LYS A 17 4.58 -22.95 -4.68
C LYS A 17 5.90 -23.61 -4.32
N LEU A 18 6.20 -23.71 -3.03
CA LEU A 18 7.39 -24.39 -2.52
C LEU A 18 6.96 -25.66 -1.78
N SER A 19 7.42 -26.81 -2.27
CA SER A 19 7.16 -28.08 -1.59
C SER A 19 8.12 -28.29 -0.43
N PHE A 20 7.78 -29.19 0.49
CA PHE A 20 8.67 -29.57 1.59
C PHE A 20 10.02 -30.10 1.10
N LEU A 21 10.04 -30.82 -0.03
CA LEU A 21 11.26 -31.40 -0.60
C LEU A 21 12.16 -30.35 -1.25
N ASP A 22 11.67 -29.12 -1.45
CA ASP A 22 12.43 -28.04 -2.08
C ASP A 22 13.12 -27.12 -1.07
N ILE A 23 12.82 -27.27 0.21
CA ILE A 23 13.47 -26.53 1.29
C ILE A 23 14.98 -26.81 1.26
N GLY A 24 15.78 -25.74 1.35
CA GLY A 24 17.24 -25.78 1.32
C GLY A 24 17.84 -25.79 -0.08
N LYS A 25 17.04 -25.85 -1.16
CA LYS A 25 17.53 -25.84 -2.55
C LYS A 25 17.81 -24.44 -3.11
N ASN A 26 17.49 -23.38 -2.35
CA ASN A 26 17.73 -22.00 -2.74
C ASN A 26 17.05 -21.62 -4.07
N LEU A 27 15.80 -22.07 -4.24
CA LEU A 27 15.00 -21.78 -5.42
C LEU A 27 14.48 -20.33 -5.39
N PRO A 28 14.33 -19.66 -6.54
CA PRO A 28 13.73 -18.34 -6.60
C PRO A 28 12.26 -18.42 -6.14
N ALA A 29 11.88 -17.56 -5.21
CA ALA A 29 10.52 -17.57 -4.64
C ALA A 29 9.45 -16.98 -5.57
N ILE A 30 9.85 -16.16 -6.56
CA ILE A 30 8.93 -15.43 -7.43
C ILE A 30 8.90 -16.06 -8.83
N ASP A 31 7.71 -16.13 -9.41
CA ASP A 31 7.50 -16.45 -10.81
C ASP A 31 7.41 -15.17 -11.65
N GLU A 32 8.58 -14.68 -12.07
CA GLU A 32 8.65 -13.48 -12.90
C GLU A 32 8.00 -13.65 -14.28
N ASN A 33 8.01 -14.86 -14.83
CA ASN A 33 7.39 -15.13 -16.13
C ASN A 33 5.87 -15.02 -15.98
N LYS A 34 5.29 -15.69 -14.98
CA LYS A 34 3.85 -15.61 -14.73
C LYS A 34 3.41 -14.20 -14.37
N SER A 35 4.19 -13.50 -13.54
CA SER A 35 3.94 -12.10 -13.18
C SER A 35 3.95 -11.19 -14.43
N ARG A 36 4.85 -11.43 -15.38
CA ARG A 36 4.93 -10.69 -16.65
C ARG A 36 3.75 -10.98 -17.56
N GLU A 37 3.39 -12.26 -17.71
CA GLU A 37 2.24 -12.69 -18.51
C GLU A 37 0.95 -12.02 -18.03
N ASN A 38 0.72 -12.02 -16.71
CA ASN A 38 -0.44 -11.35 -16.10
C ASN A 38 -0.42 -9.84 -16.40
N PHE A 39 0.72 -9.16 -16.21
CA PHE A 39 0.83 -7.72 -16.51
C PHE A 39 0.56 -7.41 -17.98
N THR A 40 1.14 -8.18 -18.90
CA THR A 40 0.96 -7.99 -20.35
C THR A 40 -0.49 -8.22 -20.77
N SER A 41 -1.18 -9.20 -20.17
CA SER A 41 -2.60 -9.46 -20.41
C SER A 41 -3.47 -8.26 -20.01
N ASP A 42 -3.20 -7.65 -18.86
CA ASP A 42 -3.98 -6.54 -18.32
C ASP A 42 -3.59 -5.18 -18.93
N PHE A 43 -2.42 -5.10 -19.58
CA PHE A 43 -1.84 -3.84 -20.04
C PHE A 43 -2.76 -3.07 -20.98
N SER A 44 -3.17 -3.68 -22.09
CA SER A 44 -3.92 -2.99 -23.15
C SER A 44 -5.35 -2.65 -22.74
N ASN A 45 -5.98 -3.48 -21.91
CA ASN A 45 -7.40 -3.39 -21.59
C ASN A 45 -7.69 -2.57 -20.33
N THR A 46 -6.78 -2.60 -19.35
CA THR A 46 -7.03 -2.01 -18.02
C THR A 46 -5.99 -0.94 -17.68
N ILE A 47 -4.70 -1.28 -17.75
CA ILE A 47 -3.63 -0.39 -17.27
C ILE A 47 -3.46 0.83 -18.17
N LEU A 48 -3.33 0.63 -19.49
CA LEU A 48 -3.07 1.71 -20.44
C LEU A 48 -4.23 2.72 -20.51
N PRO A 49 -5.52 2.32 -20.59
CA PRO A 49 -6.62 3.28 -20.54
C PRO A 49 -6.66 4.10 -19.25
N LYS A 50 -6.33 3.46 -18.12
CA LYS A 50 -6.27 4.11 -16.80
C LYS A 50 -5.14 5.13 -16.73
N LEU A 51 -3.93 4.77 -17.18
CA LEU A 51 -2.78 5.69 -17.27
C LEU A 51 -3.07 6.86 -18.22
N LYS A 52 -3.68 6.61 -19.38
CA LYS A 52 -4.09 7.68 -20.31
C LYS A 52 -5.07 8.65 -19.68
N THR A 53 -5.96 8.17 -18.80
CA THR A 53 -6.88 9.04 -18.06
C THR A 53 -6.10 9.94 -17.09
N VAL A 54 -5.12 9.40 -16.36
CA VAL A 54 -4.24 10.17 -15.47
C VAL A 54 -3.43 11.22 -16.23
N LEU A 55 -2.84 10.85 -17.36
CA LEU A 55 -2.07 11.77 -18.21
C LEU A 55 -2.95 12.91 -18.73
N LYS A 56 -4.15 12.59 -19.23
CA LYS A 56 -5.13 13.61 -19.65
C LYS A 56 -5.51 14.56 -18.50
N MET A 57 -5.72 14.03 -17.29
CA MET A 57 -5.98 14.87 -16.11
C MET A 57 -4.78 15.80 -15.79
N ALA A 58 -3.55 15.30 -15.94
CA ALA A 58 -2.34 16.08 -15.75
C ALA A 58 -2.25 17.24 -16.77
N GLU A 59 -2.49 16.95 -18.05
CA GLU A 59 -2.53 17.96 -19.13
C GLU A 59 -3.62 19.02 -18.92
N GLU A 60 -4.75 18.63 -18.33
CA GLU A 60 -5.85 19.54 -17.96
C GLU A 60 -5.59 20.31 -16.65
N ASN A 61 -4.38 20.24 -16.09
CA ASN A 61 -3.99 20.88 -14.83
C ASN A 61 -4.85 20.45 -13.63
N LYS A 62 -5.30 19.19 -13.60
CA LYS A 62 -6.08 18.64 -12.48
C LYS A 62 -5.22 18.05 -11.36
N ALA A 63 -3.92 17.88 -11.62
CA ALA A 63 -2.91 17.47 -10.65
C ALA A 63 -3.23 16.17 -9.89
N PRO A 64 -3.54 15.04 -10.58
CA PRO A 64 -3.95 13.79 -9.93
C PRO A 64 -2.89 13.25 -8.97
N LEU A 65 -3.36 12.62 -7.90
CA LEU A 65 -2.51 11.92 -6.95
C LEU A 65 -2.42 10.45 -7.32
N VAL A 66 -1.21 9.91 -7.38
CA VAL A 66 -1.00 8.53 -7.80
C VAL A 66 -0.10 7.79 -6.82
N TYR A 67 -0.47 6.54 -6.57
CA TYR A 67 0.43 5.56 -6.02
C TYR A 67 0.75 4.54 -7.11
N PHE A 68 2.03 4.17 -7.20
CA PHE A 68 2.49 3.05 -8.00
C PHE A 68 3.22 2.06 -7.09
N SER A 69 2.86 0.78 -7.08
CA SER A 69 3.68 -0.24 -6.44
C SER A 69 5.00 -0.44 -7.20
N LEU A 70 6.07 -0.86 -6.52
CA LEU A 70 7.35 -1.08 -7.20
C LEU A 70 7.28 -2.18 -8.26
N PRO A 71 6.57 -3.31 -8.05
CA PRO A 71 6.30 -4.26 -9.13
C PRO A 71 5.63 -3.61 -10.34
N PHE A 72 4.61 -2.77 -10.13
CA PHE A 72 3.92 -2.10 -11.23
C PHE A 72 4.88 -1.24 -12.06
N LEU A 73 5.73 -0.42 -11.41
CA LEU A 73 6.73 0.40 -12.11
C LEU A 73 7.75 -0.45 -12.88
N ASN A 74 8.21 -1.54 -12.28
CA ASN A 74 9.16 -2.45 -12.92
C ASN A 74 8.57 -3.07 -14.19
N PHE A 75 7.36 -3.63 -14.13
CA PHE A 75 6.72 -4.23 -15.30
C PHE A 75 6.27 -3.18 -16.32
N LEU A 76 5.83 -1.99 -15.88
CA LEU A 76 5.54 -0.89 -16.80
C LEU A 76 6.78 -0.48 -17.60
N ASN A 77 7.94 -0.36 -16.95
CA ASN A 77 9.19 -0.04 -17.64
C ASN A 77 9.57 -1.10 -18.70
N GLN A 78 9.33 -2.37 -18.39
CA GLN A 78 9.60 -3.49 -19.32
C GLN A 78 8.60 -3.54 -20.47
N GLN A 79 7.33 -3.22 -20.21
CA GLN A 79 6.24 -3.27 -21.18
C GLN A 79 6.21 -2.04 -22.10
N ASP A 80 6.38 -0.84 -21.53
CA ASP A 80 6.37 0.45 -22.23
C ASP A 80 7.19 1.51 -21.48
N SER A 81 8.51 1.50 -21.71
CA SER A 81 9.44 2.48 -21.14
C SER A 81 9.16 3.92 -21.57
N ASN A 82 8.59 4.14 -22.76
CA ASN A 82 8.26 5.50 -23.24
C ASN A 82 7.12 6.10 -22.42
N LEU A 83 6.10 5.29 -22.11
CA LEU A 83 5.01 5.70 -21.24
C LEU A 83 5.50 6.03 -19.82
N LEU A 84 6.43 5.25 -19.27
CA LEU A 84 7.04 5.59 -17.97
C LEU A 84 7.85 6.89 -18.02
N ILE A 85 8.59 7.15 -19.12
CA ILE A 85 9.30 8.41 -19.32
C ILE A 85 8.33 9.59 -19.40
N GLU A 86 7.18 9.43 -20.05
CA GLU A 86 6.13 10.45 -20.11
C GLU A 86 5.55 10.74 -18.72
N ILE A 87 5.20 9.70 -17.95
CA ILE A 87 4.76 9.85 -16.56
C ILE A 87 5.83 10.56 -15.73
N LYS A 88 7.11 10.20 -15.89
CA LYS A 88 8.23 10.85 -15.19
C LYS A 88 8.30 12.35 -15.49
N LYS A 89 8.00 12.79 -16.73
CA LYS A 89 7.96 14.23 -17.07
C LYS A 89 6.87 14.95 -16.27
N HIS A 90 5.65 14.41 -16.24
CA HIS A 90 4.53 15.00 -15.50
C HIS A 90 4.75 14.98 -13.98
N VAL A 91 5.40 13.94 -13.44
CA VAL A 91 5.79 13.90 -12.03
C VAL A 91 6.86 14.96 -11.72
N ASN A 92 7.81 15.16 -12.63
CA ASN A 92 8.90 16.12 -12.43
C ASN A 92 8.45 17.57 -12.54
N SER A 93 7.50 17.87 -13.44
CA SER A 93 6.84 19.18 -13.58
C SER A 93 5.86 19.48 -12.44
N GLY A 94 5.43 18.47 -11.68
CA GLY A 94 4.46 18.59 -10.60
C GLY A 94 3.00 18.48 -11.05
N GLU A 95 2.75 18.12 -12.30
CA GLU A 95 1.42 17.87 -12.87
C GLU A 95 0.83 16.53 -12.39
N ILE A 96 1.66 15.61 -11.90
CA ILE A 96 1.24 14.40 -11.18
C ILE A 96 1.90 14.40 -9.80
N GLN A 97 1.12 14.17 -8.75
CA GLN A 97 1.62 14.11 -7.38
C GLN A 97 1.76 12.65 -6.91
N LEU A 98 2.96 12.26 -6.47
CA LEU A 98 3.20 10.93 -5.90
C LEU A 98 2.73 10.84 -4.44
N VAL A 99 2.15 9.69 -4.09
CA VAL A 99 1.77 9.32 -2.72
C VAL A 99 2.63 8.16 -2.21
N GLY A 100 3.04 8.26 -0.95
CA GLY A 100 3.75 7.20 -0.23
C GLY A 100 2.86 6.04 0.15
N SER A 101 3.33 4.80 0.01
CA SER A 101 2.69 3.61 0.57
C SER A 101 3.71 2.47 0.76
N CYS A 102 3.23 1.25 0.96
CA CYS A 102 4.01 0.02 0.97
C CYS A 102 4.50 -0.35 -0.43
N ALA A 103 5.78 -0.68 -0.61
CA ALA A 103 6.38 -1.02 -1.91
C ALA A 103 5.68 -2.17 -2.66
N TYR A 104 5.18 -3.16 -1.93
CA TYR A 104 4.53 -4.34 -2.46
C TYR A 104 3.05 -4.40 -2.07
N HIS A 105 2.43 -3.27 -1.71
CA HIS A 105 1.01 -3.24 -1.32
C HIS A 105 0.66 -4.29 -0.25
N SER A 106 1.53 -4.45 0.75
CA SER A 106 1.40 -5.51 1.76
C SER A 106 0.84 -5.02 3.10
N PHE A 107 0.34 -5.96 3.90
CA PHE A 107 0.06 -5.74 5.33
C PHE A 107 1.29 -6.02 6.20
N SER A 108 2.48 -5.61 5.76
CA SER A 108 3.72 -5.75 6.54
C SER A 108 3.60 -5.18 7.95
N TYR A 109 2.79 -4.13 8.16
CA TYR A 109 2.52 -3.58 9.49
C TYR A 109 1.79 -4.57 10.42
N LEU A 110 0.82 -5.33 9.90
CA LEU A 110 0.13 -6.38 10.66
C LEU A 110 1.06 -7.56 10.98
N CYS A 111 2.15 -7.71 10.25
CA CYS A 111 3.18 -8.72 10.49
C CYS A 111 4.22 -8.24 11.51
N SER A 112 4.91 -7.13 11.22
CA SER A 112 5.92 -6.54 12.09
C SER A 112 6.16 -5.07 11.77
N PRO A 113 6.18 -4.17 12.76
CA PRO A 113 6.58 -2.77 12.57
C PRO A 113 7.97 -2.60 11.94
N ILE A 114 8.90 -3.54 12.19
CA ILE A 114 10.23 -3.55 11.58
C ILE A 114 10.13 -3.82 10.08
N LEU A 115 9.34 -4.82 9.68
CA LEU A 115 9.12 -5.16 8.27
C LEU A 115 8.43 -4.01 7.54
N PHE A 116 7.43 -3.41 8.17
CA PHE A 116 6.73 -2.24 7.62
C PHE A 116 7.68 -1.07 7.38
N LYS A 117 8.49 -0.70 8.38
CA LYS A 117 9.49 0.37 8.22
C LYS A 117 10.42 0.07 7.04
N LYS A 118 10.91 -1.17 6.93
CA LYS A 118 11.76 -1.61 5.81
C LYS A 118 11.05 -1.51 4.47
N GLU A 119 9.78 -1.89 4.38
CA GLU A 119 9.01 -1.79 3.14
C GLU A 119 8.82 -0.33 2.69
N VAL A 120 8.57 0.59 3.63
CA VAL A 120 8.43 2.02 3.32
C VAL A 120 9.79 2.64 2.93
N GLU A 121 10.89 2.21 3.55
CA GLU A 121 12.26 2.57 3.14
C GLU A 121 12.52 2.13 1.69
N ILE A 122 12.24 0.86 1.36
CA ILE A 122 12.35 0.31 -0.01
C ILE A 122 11.49 1.12 -0.99
N TYR A 123 10.28 1.52 -0.59
CA TYR A 123 9.41 2.33 -1.44
C TYR A 123 10.01 3.70 -1.76
N LEU A 124 10.55 4.39 -0.75
CA LEU A 124 11.19 5.69 -0.92
C LEU A 124 12.42 5.62 -1.83
N GLU A 125 13.21 4.55 -1.72
CA GLU A 125 14.35 4.30 -2.60
C GLU A 125 13.88 4.04 -4.04
N GLY A 126 12.89 3.17 -4.23
CA GLY A 126 12.35 2.88 -5.56
C GLY A 126 11.76 4.12 -6.25
N LEU A 127 10.99 4.96 -5.53
CA LEU A 127 10.48 6.22 -6.10
C LEU A 127 11.59 7.21 -6.45
N LYS A 128 12.68 7.24 -5.66
CA LYS A 128 13.85 8.05 -5.99
C LYS A 128 14.51 7.55 -7.27
N ASP A 129 14.60 6.25 -7.48
CA ASP A 129 15.21 5.66 -8.68
C ASP A 129 14.36 5.91 -9.94
N TYR A 130 13.04 5.72 -9.84
CA TYR A 130 12.14 5.95 -10.98
C TYR A 130 11.92 7.44 -11.28
N PHE A 131 11.72 8.28 -10.26
CA PHE A 131 11.22 9.64 -10.44
C PHE A 131 12.12 10.73 -9.88
N GLU A 132 13.15 10.43 -9.10
CA GLU A 132 13.98 11.43 -8.39
C GLU A 132 13.17 12.34 -7.44
N LYS A 133 12.02 11.83 -6.97
CA LYS A 133 11.10 12.53 -6.07
C LYS A 133 10.85 11.71 -4.81
N LYS A 134 10.46 12.40 -3.74
CA LYS A 134 9.93 11.80 -2.52
C LYS A 134 8.49 12.28 -2.30
N PRO A 135 7.55 11.37 -2.00
CA PRO A 135 6.19 11.75 -1.66
C PRO A 135 6.14 12.50 -0.32
N GLY A 136 5.26 13.50 -0.21
CA GLY A 136 5.05 14.25 1.03
C GLY A 136 3.97 13.64 1.93
N ILE A 137 3.02 12.92 1.35
CA ILE A 137 1.95 12.25 2.07
C ILE A 137 2.07 10.73 1.99
N PHE A 138 1.61 10.05 3.03
CA PHE A 138 1.56 8.60 3.09
C PHE A 138 0.11 8.10 3.18
N ILE A 139 -0.17 6.97 2.55
CA ILE A 139 -1.40 6.21 2.72
C ILE A 139 -1.03 4.74 2.83
N ASN A 140 -1.41 4.11 3.93
CA ASN A 140 -1.04 2.71 4.14
C ASN A 140 -1.91 1.78 3.28
N THR A 141 -1.44 0.55 3.03
CA THR A 141 -2.31 -0.53 2.56
C THR A 141 -3.45 -0.68 3.54
N ALA A 142 -4.67 -0.85 3.03
CA ALA A 142 -5.89 -0.78 3.80
C ALA A 142 -6.04 0.49 4.66
N CYS A 143 -5.48 1.64 4.24
CA CYS A 143 -5.50 2.91 5.00
C CYS A 143 -5.27 2.68 6.50
N LEU A 144 -4.48 1.66 6.80
CA LEU A 144 -4.39 1.07 8.11
C LEU A 144 -3.64 2.06 8.98
N TYR A 145 -4.32 2.51 10.03
CA TYR A 145 -3.84 3.57 10.88
C TYR A 145 -3.95 3.19 12.36
N ASP A 146 -2.87 3.44 13.07
CA ASP A 146 -2.84 3.70 14.51
C ASP A 146 -1.72 4.72 14.79
N ASP A 147 -1.58 5.12 16.05
CA ASP A 147 -0.57 6.09 16.44
C ASP A 147 0.87 5.59 16.21
N GLN A 148 1.13 4.27 16.24
CA GLN A 148 2.45 3.69 15.95
C GLN A 148 2.79 3.76 14.45
N VAL A 149 1.83 3.53 13.55
CA VAL A 149 2.01 3.78 12.10
C VAL A 149 2.39 5.24 11.88
N ALA A 150 1.72 6.17 12.56
CA ALA A 150 2.01 7.60 12.46
C ALA A 150 3.45 7.93 12.87
N GLU A 151 3.95 7.35 13.97
CA GLU A 151 5.34 7.54 14.44
C GLU A 151 6.36 7.02 13.42
N ILE A 152 6.15 5.80 12.91
CA ILE A 152 7.06 5.19 11.93
C ILE A 152 7.11 6.03 10.66
N VAL A 153 5.95 6.35 10.09
CA VAL A 153 5.84 7.13 8.84
C VAL A 153 6.44 8.52 9.00
N LYS A 154 6.17 9.21 10.13
CA LYS A 154 6.80 10.50 10.43
C LYS A 154 8.32 10.40 10.50
N SER A 155 8.85 9.34 11.13
CA SER A 155 10.30 9.12 11.25
C SER A 155 11.00 8.95 9.89
N LEU A 156 10.26 8.58 8.84
CA LEU A 156 10.74 8.42 7.48
C LEU A 156 10.66 9.71 6.63
N GLY A 157 10.21 10.82 7.23
CA GLY A 157 10.25 12.15 6.63
C GLY A 157 8.99 12.57 5.87
N TYR A 158 7.91 11.80 5.97
CA TYR A 158 6.60 12.21 5.48
C TYR A 158 6.06 13.42 6.27
N GLN A 159 5.21 14.23 5.64
CA GLN A 159 4.58 15.42 6.22
C GLN A 159 3.18 15.17 6.77
N GLY A 160 2.51 14.13 6.31
CA GLY A 160 1.23 13.67 6.87
C GLY A 160 0.84 12.29 6.37
N ILE A 161 -0.18 11.71 7.01
CA ILE A 161 -0.77 10.42 6.67
C ILE A 161 -2.26 10.57 6.40
N ILE A 162 -2.76 9.81 5.42
CA ILE A 162 -4.19 9.67 5.17
C ILE A 162 -4.69 8.43 5.92
N ALA A 163 -5.71 8.63 6.75
CA ALA A 163 -6.40 7.59 7.49
C ALA A 163 -7.89 7.62 7.15
N THR A 164 -8.59 6.49 7.29
CA THR A 164 -10.03 6.51 7.05
C THR A 164 -10.79 7.18 8.20
N ALA A 165 -11.78 8.00 7.85
CA ALA A 165 -12.83 8.45 8.76
C ALA A 165 -13.71 7.25 9.18
N ASN A 166 -13.30 6.52 10.21
CA ASN A 166 -14.04 5.36 10.69
C ASN A 166 -15.18 5.82 11.62
N PRO A 167 -16.47 5.71 11.24
CA PRO A 167 -17.58 6.30 12.01
C PRO A 167 -17.68 5.79 13.46
N TRP A 168 -17.20 4.57 13.71
CA TRP A 168 -17.15 3.98 15.05
C TRP A 168 -16.12 4.66 15.97
N HIS A 169 -15.16 5.40 15.39
CA HIS A 169 -14.03 6.01 16.10
C HIS A 169 -13.85 7.52 15.80
N LEU A 170 -14.76 8.15 15.05
CA LEU A 170 -14.64 9.56 14.70
C LEU A 170 -14.76 10.50 15.91
N ALA A 171 -15.55 10.15 16.93
CA ALA A 171 -15.71 10.95 18.15
C ALA A 171 -15.93 12.47 17.88
N GLY A 172 -16.79 12.81 16.92
CA GLY A 172 -17.08 14.18 16.51
C GLY A 172 -16.13 14.77 15.45
N LYS A 173 -15.18 13.98 14.92
CA LYS A 173 -14.29 14.36 13.81
C LYS A 173 -14.95 14.15 12.46
N HIS A 174 -14.46 14.88 11.46
CA HIS A 174 -14.95 14.91 10.09
C HIS A 174 -13.80 14.80 9.10
N SER A 175 -14.06 14.17 7.96
CA SER A 175 -13.09 14.11 6.87
C SER A 175 -12.64 15.47 6.36
N GLY A 176 -11.45 15.51 5.78
CA GLY A 176 -10.97 16.70 5.07
C GLY A 176 -10.50 17.84 5.96
N GLN A 177 -10.57 17.64 7.28
CA GLN A 177 -9.82 18.40 8.26
C GLN A 177 -8.51 17.69 8.59
N VAL A 178 -7.52 18.48 9.00
CA VAL A 178 -6.24 17.98 9.48
C VAL A 178 -6.30 17.80 10.99
N TYR A 179 -6.04 16.58 11.45
CA TYR A 179 -5.92 16.20 12.85
C TYR A 179 -4.46 15.95 13.21
N LYS A 180 -4.21 15.75 14.51
CA LYS A 180 -2.88 15.39 15.03
C LYS A 180 -2.89 14.00 15.66
N SER A 181 -1.84 13.22 15.40
CA SER A 181 -1.62 11.92 16.07
C SER A 181 -1.39 12.09 17.56
N ASN A 182 -1.77 11.07 18.33
CA ASN A 182 -1.56 11.06 19.77
C ASN A 182 -0.19 10.46 20.11
N THR A 183 0.87 11.13 19.70
CA THR A 183 2.26 10.65 19.80
C THR A 183 3.15 11.71 20.44
N ALA A 184 4.34 11.32 20.91
CA ALA A 184 5.28 12.25 21.54
C ALA A 184 5.67 13.43 20.63
N GLN A 185 5.68 13.18 19.31
CA GLN A 185 5.82 14.22 18.30
C GLN A 185 4.59 14.17 17.37
N PRO A 186 3.58 15.02 17.57
CA PRO A 186 2.33 14.98 16.80
C PRO A 186 2.54 15.03 15.29
N PHE A 187 1.84 14.18 14.54
CA PHE A 187 1.89 14.06 13.09
C PHE A 187 0.57 14.48 12.44
N ASN A 188 0.64 15.02 11.22
CA ASN A 188 -0.57 15.44 10.50
C ASN A 188 -1.34 14.22 10.00
N ILE A 189 -2.64 14.18 10.29
CA ILE A 189 -3.55 13.14 9.83
C ILE A 189 -4.64 13.80 9.03
N LEU A 190 -4.89 13.28 7.85
CA LEU A 190 -5.96 13.74 6.99
C LEU A 190 -6.99 12.62 6.82
N LEU A 191 -8.20 12.85 7.32
CA LEU A 191 -9.23 11.82 7.29
C LEU A 191 -9.90 11.77 5.91
N SER A 192 -9.83 10.61 5.26
CA SER A 192 -10.51 10.30 4.00
C SER A 192 -11.94 9.80 4.24
N ASN A 193 -12.84 10.09 3.29
CA ASN A 193 -14.22 9.58 3.27
C ASN A 193 -14.37 8.17 2.70
N GLY A 194 -13.27 7.48 2.40
CA GLY A 194 -13.28 6.14 1.82
C GLY A 194 -13.49 6.17 0.30
N ASP A 195 -14.20 5.17 -0.21
CA ASP A 195 -14.41 4.92 -1.64
C ASP A 195 -15.82 5.39 -2.04
N GLY A 196 -15.97 6.22 -3.08
CA GLY A 196 -17.27 6.61 -3.63
C GLY A 196 -17.30 7.97 -4.37
N PRO A 197 -18.48 8.47 -4.81
CA PRO A 197 -18.67 9.81 -5.40
C PRO A 197 -19.47 10.82 -4.53
N ASP A 198 -20.22 10.37 -3.52
CA ASP A 198 -21.18 11.19 -2.78
C ASP A 198 -20.68 12.19 -1.71
N ASN A 199 -19.38 12.37 -1.40
CA ASN A 199 -18.91 13.46 -0.51
C ASN A 199 -17.35 13.57 -0.45
N PHE A 200 -16.66 14.06 -1.48
CA PHE A 200 -15.20 13.91 -1.55
C PHE A 200 -14.40 15.19 -1.34
N GLN A 201 -13.80 15.29 -0.14
CA GLN A 201 -12.52 15.96 -0.02
C GLN A 201 -11.38 15.04 -0.45
N ILE A 202 -11.43 13.72 -0.17
CA ILE A 202 -10.34 12.77 -0.52
C ILE A 202 -10.93 11.39 -0.84
N SER A 203 -10.94 11.03 -2.12
CA SER A 203 -11.38 9.71 -2.62
C SER A 203 -10.19 8.79 -2.88
N LEU A 204 -10.44 7.49 -2.73
CA LEU A 204 -9.48 6.42 -3.01
C LEU A 204 -10.01 5.58 -4.17
N VAL A 205 -9.37 5.68 -5.34
CA VAL A 205 -9.78 4.94 -6.54
C VAL A 205 -8.98 3.65 -6.66
N ASN A 206 -9.71 2.55 -6.84
CA ASN A 206 -9.21 1.17 -6.82
C ASN A 206 -8.64 0.76 -5.45
N GLY A 207 -9.38 1.09 -4.38
CA GLY A 207 -9.43 0.42 -3.08
C GLY A 207 -8.09 -0.04 -2.49
N TYR A 208 -7.69 0.57 -1.38
CA TYR A 208 -6.59 0.04 -0.57
C TYR A 208 -6.98 -1.24 0.22
N GLY A 209 -8.24 -1.71 0.15
CA GLY A 209 -8.70 -2.94 0.84
C GLY A 209 -10.02 -3.58 0.38
N SER A 210 -10.53 -3.26 -0.82
CA SER A 210 -11.65 -3.97 -1.47
C SER A 210 -11.14 -4.75 -2.68
N ALA A 211 -11.86 -5.74 -3.19
CA ALA A 211 -11.43 -6.60 -4.31
C ALA A 211 -11.42 -5.87 -5.67
N TYR A 212 -10.86 -4.66 -5.72
CA TYR A 212 -10.70 -3.81 -6.90
C TYR A 212 -11.97 -3.65 -7.76
N SER A 213 -13.15 -3.59 -7.13
CA SER A 213 -14.42 -3.65 -7.85
C SER A 213 -14.89 -2.34 -8.51
N SER A 214 -14.19 -1.22 -8.31
CA SER A 214 -14.46 0.03 -9.05
C SER A 214 -13.22 0.59 -9.74
N ASP A 215 -13.19 0.49 -11.07
CA ASP A 215 -12.22 1.20 -11.95
C ASP A 215 -12.59 2.66 -12.21
N PHE A 216 -13.51 3.21 -11.43
CA PHE A 216 -14.04 4.54 -11.64
C PHE A 216 -13.04 5.63 -11.22
N ILE A 217 -12.50 6.35 -12.20
CA ILE A 217 -11.79 7.62 -12.01
C ILE A 217 -12.79 8.75 -12.27
N ASP A 218 -12.96 9.64 -11.30
CA ASP A 218 -13.78 10.83 -11.47
C ASP A 218 -12.94 11.89 -12.20
N LYS A 219 -13.26 12.09 -13.47
CA LYS A 219 -12.51 12.99 -14.35
C LYS A 219 -12.78 14.45 -14.03
N ASP A 220 -13.81 14.79 -13.28
CA ASP A 220 -14.17 16.17 -12.96
C ASP A 220 -13.47 16.68 -11.69
N ILE A 221 -12.86 15.78 -10.91
CA ILE A 221 -12.04 16.15 -9.76
C ILE A 221 -10.82 16.94 -10.23
N SER A 222 -10.62 18.10 -9.58
CA SER A 222 -9.48 18.98 -9.78
C SER A 222 -9.01 19.49 -8.42
N ASN A 223 -7.74 19.32 -8.12
CA ASN A 223 -7.10 19.92 -6.95
C ASN A 223 -6.11 20.99 -7.39
N LYS A 224 -6.42 22.25 -7.08
CA LYS A 224 -5.56 23.39 -7.46
C LYS A 224 -4.33 23.54 -6.55
N LYS A 225 -4.35 22.86 -5.40
CA LYS A 225 -3.28 22.90 -4.39
C LYS A 225 -2.57 21.56 -4.32
N GLN A 226 -1.29 21.60 -3.93
CA GLN A 226 -0.64 20.39 -3.47
C GLN A 226 -1.31 19.93 -2.18
N ILE A 227 -1.58 18.63 -2.04
CA ILE A 227 -2.33 18.11 -0.89
C ILE A 227 -1.62 18.40 0.45
N GLN A 228 -0.29 18.54 0.41
CA GLN A 228 0.55 18.91 1.55
C GLN A 228 0.24 20.33 2.08
N GLU A 229 -0.25 21.24 1.22
CA GLU A 229 -0.61 22.60 1.63
C GLU A 229 -1.79 22.61 2.61
N LEU A 230 -2.62 21.57 2.63
CA LEU A 230 -3.67 21.41 3.64
C LEU A 230 -3.09 21.39 5.06
N PHE A 231 -1.85 20.93 5.23
CA PHE A 231 -1.17 20.92 6.53
C PHE A 231 -0.69 22.29 7.00
N LEU A 232 -0.71 23.30 6.13
CA LEU A 232 -0.37 24.69 6.48
C LEU A 232 -1.60 25.52 6.84
N MET A 233 -2.80 25.05 6.48
CA MET A 233 -4.08 25.78 6.67
C MET A 233 -4.76 25.43 7.99
N ILE A 234 -3.99 25.00 9.00
CA ILE A 234 -4.55 24.55 10.27
C ILE A 234 -4.88 25.79 11.12
N ASP A 235 -6.15 25.98 11.46
CA ASP A 235 -6.57 26.98 12.45
C ASP A 235 -5.99 26.67 13.83
N GLU A 236 -5.58 27.71 14.56
CA GLU A 236 -4.94 27.59 15.89
C GLU A 236 -5.93 27.18 17.02
N GLU A 237 -7.24 27.14 16.74
CA GLU A 237 -8.25 26.67 17.70
C GLU A 237 -8.21 25.13 17.80
N GLU A 238 -7.47 24.66 18.80
CA GLU A 238 -7.51 23.30 19.36
C GLU A 238 -7.41 22.17 18.33
N HIS A 239 -6.18 21.81 17.95
CA HIS A 239 -5.88 20.59 17.20
C HIS A 239 -6.55 19.37 17.86
N SER A 240 -7.68 18.93 17.34
CA SER A 240 -8.37 17.76 17.86
C SER A 240 -7.51 16.52 17.60
N VAL A 241 -7.01 15.93 18.69
CA VAL A 241 -6.16 14.76 18.62
C VAL A 241 -6.97 13.56 18.12
N TYR A 242 -6.49 12.87 17.09
CA TYR A 242 -7.05 11.60 16.63
C TYR A 242 -6.26 10.43 17.22
N ALA A 243 -6.57 10.12 18.48
CA ALA A 243 -5.93 9.03 19.22
C ALA A 243 -6.49 7.68 18.76
N VAL A 244 -5.62 6.78 18.29
CA VAL A 244 -5.98 5.44 17.81
C VAL A 244 -4.92 4.47 18.31
N SER A 245 -5.28 3.65 19.30
CA SER A 245 -4.36 2.71 19.95
C SER A 245 -4.31 1.32 19.30
N LEU A 246 -5.24 1.02 18.38
CA LEU A 246 -5.33 -0.25 17.68
C LEU A 246 -5.50 -0.01 16.18
N PRO A 247 -4.92 -0.84 15.30
CA PRO A 247 -5.00 -0.64 13.87
C PRO A 247 -6.46 -0.57 13.39
N LEU A 248 -6.85 0.56 12.79
CA LEU A 248 -8.15 0.76 12.16
C LEU A 248 -7.98 0.88 10.65
N SER A 249 -8.96 0.35 9.93
CA SER A 249 -9.11 0.51 8.49
C SER A 249 -10.47 1.13 8.16
N SER A 250 -10.72 1.35 6.86
CA SER A 250 -12.04 1.70 6.39
C SER A 250 -13.05 0.59 6.71
N PRO A 251 -14.22 0.92 7.30
CA PRO A 251 -15.30 -0.04 7.48
C PRO A 251 -16.12 -0.26 6.20
N SER A 252 -15.95 0.62 5.20
CA SER A 252 -16.70 0.64 3.94
C SER A 252 -16.10 -0.29 2.88
N TRP A 253 -15.03 -1.00 3.19
CA TRP A 253 -14.44 -1.94 2.27
C TRP A 253 -15.13 -3.28 2.28
N GLU A 254 -15.04 -3.92 1.12
CA GLU A 254 -15.54 -5.27 0.87
C GLU A 254 -14.96 -6.27 1.87
N HIS A 255 -13.67 -6.15 2.18
CA HIS A 255 -12.99 -6.93 3.20
C HIS A 255 -12.54 -6.05 4.37
N LYS A 256 -12.80 -6.51 5.57
CA LYS A 256 -12.36 -5.87 6.82
C LYS A 256 -11.05 -6.51 7.28
N ILE A 257 -10.24 -5.79 8.07
CA ILE A 257 -8.99 -6.35 8.66
C ILE A 257 -9.16 -7.74 9.29
N PRO A 258 -10.26 -8.04 10.01
CA PRO A 258 -10.49 -9.38 10.54
C PRO A 258 -10.56 -10.49 9.47
N ASP A 259 -10.94 -10.21 8.22
CA ASP A 259 -10.99 -11.21 7.14
C ASP A 259 -9.58 -11.70 6.72
N TYR A 260 -8.55 -10.91 7.02
CA TYR A 260 -7.15 -11.20 6.74
C TYR A 260 -6.38 -11.73 7.97
N THR A 261 -6.97 -11.62 9.16
CA THR A 261 -6.27 -11.84 10.43
C THR A 261 -6.99 -12.78 11.39
N ASN A 262 -8.26 -13.16 11.17
CA ASN A 262 -9.00 -14.01 12.11
C ASN A 262 -8.77 -15.50 11.91
N ASN A 263 -8.46 -15.95 10.70
CA ASN A 263 -8.26 -17.37 10.41
C ASN A 263 -7.01 -17.91 11.16
N PRO A 264 -7.08 -19.09 11.80
CA PRO A 264 -5.93 -19.67 12.51
C PRO A 264 -4.66 -19.83 11.64
N LEU A 265 -4.82 -20.14 10.35
CA LEU A 265 -3.70 -20.30 9.40
C LEU A 265 -3.06 -18.94 9.08
N GLN A 266 -3.86 -17.91 8.81
CA GLN A 266 -3.38 -16.53 8.63
C GLN A 266 -2.62 -16.06 9.88
N LYS A 267 -3.19 -16.27 11.08
CA LYS A 267 -2.53 -15.93 12.36
C LYS A 267 -1.21 -16.66 12.54
N ALA A 268 -1.15 -17.95 12.20
CA ALA A 268 0.08 -18.73 12.29
C ALA A 268 1.15 -18.20 11.33
N LEU A 269 0.77 -17.90 10.08
CA LEU A 269 1.67 -17.30 9.09
C LEU A 269 2.23 -15.96 9.57
N LEU A 270 1.36 -15.01 9.92
CA LEU A 270 1.77 -13.69 10.40
C LEU A 270 2.67 -13.78 11.64
N LYS A 271 2.32 -14.65 12.60
CA LYS A 271 3.13 -14.87 13.81
C LYS A 271 4.52 -15.40 13.49
N GLN A 272 4.65 -16.35 12.56
CA GLN A 272 5.95 -16.92 12.21
C GLN A 272 6.80 -15.97 11.37
N SER A 273 6.19 -15.25 10.42
CA SER A 273 6.84 -14.16 9.69
C SER A 273 7.37 -13.10 10.65
N SER A 274 6.56 -12.68 11.64
CA SER A 274 6.94 -11.72 12.67
C SER A 274 8.13 -12.22 13.50
N ALA A 275 8.11 -13.49 13.92
CA ALA A 275 9.21 -14.09 14.67
C ALA A 275 10.54 -14.08 13.88
N LEU A 276 10.50 -14.40 12.59
CA LEU A 276 11.68 -14.36 11.73
C LEU A 276 12.22 -12.94 11.56
N VAL A 277 11.35 -11.96 11.31
CA VAL A 277 11.76 -10.55 11.21
C VAL A 277 12.40 -10.09 12.53
N ASN A 278 11.72 -10.32 13.66
CA ASN A 278 12.24 -9.88 14.96
C ASN A 278 13.59 -10.52 15.30
N GLN A 279 13.81 -11.78 14.90
CA GLN A 279 15.05 -12.49 15.18
C GLN A 279 16.18 -12.16 14.19
N TYR A 280 15.87 -11.91 12.92
CA TYR A 280 16.87 -11.91 11.84
C TYR A 280 16.86 -10.67 10.93
N HIS A 281 16.05 -9.62 11.19
CA HIS A 281 15.91 -8.47 10.29
C HIS A 281 17.23 -7.85 9.78
N ASP A 282 18.27 -7.79 10.61
CA ASP A 282 19.58 -7.24 10.22
C ASP A 282 20.38 -8.15 9.27
N LYS A 283 19.99 -9.43 9.15
CA LYS A 283 20.66 -10.45 8.34
C LYS A 283 19.85 -10.85 7.11
N LEU A 284 18.54 -10.64 7.12
CA LEU A 284 17.65 -11.02 6.01
C LEU A 284 18.10 -10.32 4.72
N SER A 285 18.20 -11.10 3.64
CA SER A 285 18.50 -10.57 2.32
C SER A 285 17.32 -9.73 1.79
N ALA A 286 17.58 -8.91 0.76
CA ALA A 286 16.53 -8.14 0.09
C ALA A 286 15.41 -9.05 -0.46
N GLU A 287 15.76 -10.22 -1.00
CA GLU A 287 14.78 -11.19 -1.49
C GLU A 287 13.98 -11.84 -0.36
N ASP A 288 14.58 -12.08 0.81
CA ASP A 288 13.84 -12.59 1.97
C ASP A 288 12.84 -11.57 2.50
N LEU A 289 13.26 -10.29 2.62
CA LEU A 289 12.39 -9.20 3.03
C LEU A 289 11.22 -9.03 2.05
N LYS A 290 11.51 -9.02 0.74
CA LYS A 290 10.50 -8.98 -0.32
C LYS A 290 9.53 -10.16 -0.21
N LEU A 291 10.01 -11.38 -0.03
CA LEU A 291 9.14 -12.55 0.12
C LEU A 291 8.25 -12.44 1.36
N LEU A 292 8.79 -12.01 2.50
CA LEU A 292 8.01 -11.77 3.72
C LEU A 292 6.91 -10.72 3.51
N MET A 293 7.18 -9.65 2.75
CA MET A 293 6.17 -8.64 2.39
C MET A 293 5.09 -9.25 1.49
N LEU A 294 5.47 -10.04 0.47
CA LEU A 294 4.52 -10.69 -0.43
C LEU A 294 3.61 -11.70 0.29
N LEU A 295 4.16 -12.47 1.22
CA LEU A 295 3.35 -13.38 2.08
C LEU A 295 2.38 -12.64 3.00
N CYS A 296 2.54 -11.32 3.18
CA CYS A 296 1.63 -10.46 3.94
C CYS A 296 0.67 -9.66 3.04
N GLN A 297 0.62 -9.92 1.73
CA GLN A 297 -0.31 -9.22 0.84
C GLN A 297 -1.77 -9.60 1.14
N PRO A 298 -2.72 -8.67 0.93
CA PRO A 298 -4.15 -8.93 1.09
C PRO A 298 -4.61 -10.17 0.31
N ASP A 299 -4.26 -10.26 -0.98
CA ASP A 299 -4.69 -11.35 -1.87
C ASP A 299 -4.15 -12.71 -1.41
N HIS A 300 -2.88 -12.76 -0.99
CA HIS A 300 -2.25 -13.98 -0.47
C HIS A 300 -2.94 -14.46 0.82
N LEU A 301 -3.26 -13.53 1.73
CA LEU A 301 -3.97 -13.86 2.97
C LEU A 301 -5.42 -14.31 2.69
N LEU A 302 -6.09 -13.75 1.69
CA LEU A 302 -7.42 -14.20 1.28
C LEU A 302 -7.39 -15.60 0.65
N GLN A 303 -6.37 -15.94 -0.14
CA GLN A 303 -6.18 -17.30 -0.68
C GLN A 303 -6.09 -18.35 0.43
N ILE A 304 -5.42 -18.04 1.54
CA ILE A 304 -5.36 -18.92 2.73
C ILE A 304 -6.73 -19.09 3.40
N ASN A 305 -7.64 -18.12 3.23
CA ASN A 305 -8.98 -18.14 3.81
C ASN A 305 -10.05 -18.78 2.91
N GLN A 306 -9.72 -19.19 1.68
CA GLN A 306 -10.70 -19.73 0.73
C GLN A 306 -11.38 -21.00 1.24
N THR A 307 -12.65 -21.17 0.86
CA THR A 307 -13.62 -22.11 1.45
C THR A 307 -13.52 -23.55 0.93
N SER A 308 -12.79 -23.81 -0.15
CA SER A 308 -12.33 -25.15 -0.51
C SER A 308 -11.21 -25.53 0.47
N LYS A 309 -11.50 -26.42 1.42
CA LYS A 309 -10.54 -26.77 2.48
C LYS A 309 -9.14 -27.04 1.93
N GLU A 310 -9.02 -27.75 0.80
CA GLU A 310 -7.73 -28.21 0.26
C GLU A 310 -6.84 -27.07 -0.28
N GLU A 311 -7.37 -26.14 -1.07
CA GLU A 311 -6.55 -25.10 -1.71
C GLU A 311 -5.98 -24.11 -0.69
N GLY A 312 -6.79 -23.69 0.31
CA GLY A 312 -6.32 -22.81 1.37
C GLY A 312 -5.18 -23.42 2.20
N TYR A 313 -5.23 -24.74 2.47
CA TYR A 313 -4.13 -25.45 3.12
C TYR A 313 -2.88 -25.49 2.25
N ASP A 314 -3.00 -25.67 0.93
CA ASP A 314 -1.84 -25.68 0.03
C ASP A 314 -1.12 -24.33 0.02
N HIS A 315 -1.87 -23.22 -0.06
CA HIS A 315 -1.31 -21.87 0.04
C HIS A 315 -0.61 -21.64 1.39
N PHE A 316 -1.22 -22.08 2.48
CA PHE A 316 -0.61 -22.02 3.80
C PHE A 316 0.67 -22.86 3.88
N ILE A 317 0.63 -24.15 3.54
CA ILE A 317 1.77 -25.07 3.60
C ILE A 317 2.94 -24.54 2.77
N SER A 318 2.68 -24.06 1.56
CA SER A 318 3.70 -23.43 0.72
C SER A 318 4.34 -22.21 1.40
N SER A 319 3.53 -21.35 2.02
CA SER A 319 4.01 -20.19 2.78
C SER A 319 4.90 -20.61 3.95
N MET A 320 4.50 -21.65 4.68
CA MET A 320 5.26 -22.20 5.80
C MET A 320 6.58 -22.82 5.37
N ASN A 321 6.62 -23.46 4.20
CA ASN A 321 7.85 -23.99 3.63
C ASN A 321 8.82 -22.84 3.29
N HIS A 322 8.33 -21.74 2.70
CA HIS A 322 9.14 -20.54 2.47
C HIS A 322 9.71 -19.97 3.76
N LEU A 323 8.90 -19.83 4.81
CA LEU A 323 9.38 -19.36 6.12
C LEU A 323 10.43 -20.31 6.73
N THR A 324 10.24 -21.63 6.56
CA THR A 324 11.20 -22.64 7.04
C THR A 324 12.52 -22.54 6.27
N ASP A 325 12.46 -22.36 4.96
CA ASP A 325 13.61 -22.18 4.09
C ASP A 325 14.41 -20.92 4.47
N ILE A 326 13.73 -19.79 4.71
CA ILE A 326 14.35 -18.59 5.30
C ILE A 326 14.99 -18.93 6.64
N SER A 327 14.26 -19.57 7.56
CA SER A 327 14.77 -19.87 8.90
C SER A 327 16.05 -20.71 8.87
N LEU A 328 16.18 -21.65 7.93
CA LEU A 328 17.34 -22.53 7.83
C LEU A 328 18.58 -21.81 7.30
N ARG A 329 18.42 -20.73 6.52
CA ARG A 329 19.54 -19.90 6.06
C ARG A 329 20.20 -19.09 7.18
N TYR A 330 19.48 -18.78 8.25
CA TYR A 330 19.92 -17.82 9.29
C TYR A 330 20.10 -18.42 10.70
N LYS A 331 19.78 -19.71 10.88
CA LYS A 331 20.10 -20.47 12.10
C LYS A 331 21.57 -20.86 12.15
#